data_AF-A0A3C1HZ39-F1
#
_entry.id   AF-A0A3C1HZ39-F1
#
_cell.length_a   1.000
_cell.length_b   1.000
_cell.length_c   1.000
_cell.angle_alpha   90.00
_cell.angle_beta   90.00
_cell.angle_gamma   90.00
#
_symmetry.space_group_name_H-M   'P 1'
#
loop_
_entity.id
_entity.type
_entity.pdbx_description
1 polymer ?
#
loop_
_entity_poly.entity_id
_entity_poly.type
_entity_poly.pdbx_seq_one_letter_code
_entity_poly.pdbx_strand_id
1 'polypeptide(L)'
;MISIILIILYCFMMLFGASIMLLKNYEALSSSQKRVLYFYIAVHALFLCSALLEIVGVAISMIFYLFIIVLVFISRYINGRIIYNKNHWQHYIVFGGFFLLILVLKTLHI
;
A
#
# COMPACT_ATOMS: atom_id res chain seq x y z
N MET A 1 16.49 3.07 -8.31
CA MET A 1 16.76 2.44 -7.00
C MET A 1 16.05 3.15 -5.84
N ILE A 2 16.07 4.48 -5.77
CA ILE A 2 15.42 5.24 -4.69
C ILE A 2 13.91 4.97 -4.66
N SER A 3 13.26 4.97 -5.82
CA SER A 3 11.85 4.60 -5.98
C SER A 3 11.49 3.27 -5.31
N ILE A 4 12.30 2.22 -5.52
CA ILE A 4 12.13 0.89 -4.93
C ILE A 4 12.26 0.95 -3.40
N ILE A 5 13.27 1.63 -2.88
CA ILE A 5 13.48 1.78 -1.43
C ILE A 5 12.26 2.47 -0.78
N LEU A 6 11.74 3.53 -1.39
CA LEU A 6 10.56 4.23 -0.90
C LEU A 6 9.33 3.31 -0.86
N ILE A 7 9.12 2.50 -1.89
CA ILE A 7 8.03 1.51 -1.93
C ILE A 7 8.18 0.51 -0.78
N ILE A 8 9.38 -0.03 -0.57
CA ILE A 8 9.65 -1.01 0.48
C ILE A 8 9.34 -0.42 1.86
N LEU A 9 9.90 0.75 2.18
CA LEU A 9 9.67 1.42 3.46
C LEU A 9 8.19 1.70 3.70
N TYR A 10 7.51 2.22 2.67
CA TYR A 10 6.07 2.46 2.72
C TYR A 10 5.29 1.17 3.04
N CYS A 11 5.54 0.09 2.28
CA CYS A 11 4.84 -1.17 2.46
C CYS A 11 5.12 -1.79 3.84
N PHE A 12 6.36 -1.74 4.33
CA PHE A 12 6.70 -2.21 5.67
C PHE A 12 5.91 -1.48 6.75
N MET A 13 5.84 -0.15 6.70
CA MET A 13 5.06 0.62 7.68
C MET A 13 3.58 0.23 7.65
N MET A 14 3.00 0.10 6.45
CA MET A 14 1.58 -0.24 6.30
C MET A 14 1.26 -1.67 6.75
N LEU A 15 2.09 -2.64 6.36
CA LEU A 15 1.93 -4.05 6.73
C LEU A 15 2.13 -4.27 8.24
N PHE A 16 3.11 -3.58 8.83
CA PHE A 16 3.35 -3.65 10.27
C PHE A 16 2.15 -3.13 11.06
N GLY A 17 1.63 -1.94 10.70
CA GLY A 17 0.44 -1.38 11.33
C GLY A 17 -0.80 -2.26 11.19
N ALA A 18 -1.04 -2.79 9.98
CA ALA A 18 -2.16 -3.69 9.71
C ALA A 18 -2.04 -5.01 10.49
N SER A 19 -0.84 -5.59 10.56
CA SER A 19 -0.59 -6.85 11.27
C SER A 19 -0.77 -6.68 12.77
N ILE A 20 -0.26 -5.59 13.36
CA ILE A 20 -0.49 -5.29 14.78
C ILE A 20 -1.98 -5.15 15.08
N MET A 21 -2.72 -4.44 14.23
CA MET A 21 -4.14 -4.26 14.44
C MET A 21 -4.90 -5.59 14.37
N LEU A 22 -4.52 -6.45 13.42
CA LEU A 22 -5.08 -7.79 13.29
C LEU A 22 -4.77 -8.64 14.52
N LEU A 23 -3.52 -8.67 14.98
CA LEU A 23 -3.10 -9.47 16.14
C LEU A 23 -3.76 -9.00 17.44
N LYS A 24 -3.81 -7.69 17.68
CA LYS A 24 -4.31 -7.14 18.96
C LYS A 24 -5.83 -7.11 19.06
N ASN A 25 -6.53 -6.96 17.94
CA ASN A 25 -7.98 -6.73 17.95
C ASN A 25 -8.76 -7.80 17.19
N TYR A 26 -8.15 -8.95 16.86
CA TYR A 26 -8.78 -9.96 16.00
C TYR A 26 -10.20 -10.33 16.43
N GLU A 27 -10.42 -10.57 17.73
CA GLU A 27 -11.73 -10.96 18.25
C GLU A 27 -12.75 -9.82 18.23
N ALA A 28 -12.29 -8.58 18.42
CA ALA A 28 -13.14 -7.39 18.42
C ALA A 28 -13.52 -6.91 17.01
N LEU A 29 -12.81 -7.33 15.98
CA LEU A 29 -13.11 -6.95 14.60
C LEU A 29 -14.29 -7.76 14.04
N SER A 30 -15.25 -7.04 13.44
CA SER A 30 -16.32 -7.67 12.66
C SER A 30 -15.76 -8.42 11.44
N SER A 31 -16.52 -9.39 10.93
CA SER A 31 -16.14 -10.13 9.71
C SER A 31 -15.89 -9.22 8.50
N SER A 32 -16.60 -8.09 8.41
CA SER A 32 -16.36 -7.10 7.36
C SER A 32 -14.99 -6.43 7.49
N GLN A 33 -14.63 -6.00 8.70
CA GLN A 33 -13.35 -5.36 9.00
C GLN A 33 -12.18 -6.32 8.79
N LYS A 34 -12.34 -7.61 9.15
CA LYS A 34 -11.33 -8.64 8.86
C LYS A 34 -11.05 -8.78 7.36
N ARG A 35 -12.10 -8.88 6.53
CA ARG A 35 -11.95 -8.98 5.07
C ARG A 35 -11.25 -7.75 4.48
N VAL A 36 -11.62 -6.56 4.94
CA VAL A 36 -10.99 -5.30 4.51
C VAL A 36 -9.52 -5.27 4.91
N LEU A 37 -9.19 -5.72 6.12
CA LEU A 37 -7.81 -5.76 6.60
C LEU A 37 -6.96 -6.77 5.82
N TYR A 38 -7.51 -7.95 5.51
CA TYR A 38 -6.84 -8.92 4.63
C TYR A 38 -6.64 -8.39 3.21
N PHE A 39 -7.65 -7.73 2.63
CA PHE A 39 -7.52 -7.07 1.34
C PHE A 39 -6.44 -5.99 1.36
N TYR A 40 -6.42 -5.15 2.40
CA TYR A 40 -5.40 -4.13 2.61
C TYR A 40 -4.00 -4.74 2.68
N ILE A 41 -3.82 -5.79 3.49
CA ILE A 41 -2.55 -6.53 3.61
C ILE A 41 -2.14 -7.13 2.27
N ALA A 42 -3.05 -7.79 1.56
CA ALA A 42 -2.77 -8.44 0.28
C ALA A 42 -2.29 -7.44 -0.78
N VAL A 43 -2.94 -6.28 -0.89
CA VAL A 43 -2.54 -5.23 -1.83
C VAL A 43 -1.16 -4.67 -1.50
N HIS A 44 -0.86 -4.42 -0.23
CA HIS A 44 0.46 -3.90 0.18
C HIS A 44 1.56 -4.96 0.08
N ALA A 45 1.23 -6.23 0.32
CA ALA A 45 2.13 -7.36 0.11
C ALA A 45 2.45 -7.55 -1.38
N LEU A 46 1.44 -7.43 -2.26
CA LEU A 46 1.64 -7.43 -3.71
C LEU A 46 2.58 -6.29 -4.14
N PHE A 47 2.38 -5.09 -3.59
CA PHE A 47 3.22 -3.94 -3.92
C PHE A 47 4.65 -4.12 -3.43
N LEU A 48 4.84 -4.62 -2.20
CA LEU A 48 6.15 -5.00 -1.67
C LEU A 48 6.81 -6.06 -2.54
N CYS A 49 6.09 -7.11 -2.92
CA CYS A 49 6.59 -8.18 -3.77
C CYS A 49 7.06 -7.64 -5.12
N SER A 50 6.31 -6.73 -5.75
CA SER A 50 6.74 -6.10 -7.00
C SER A 50 8.07 -5.36 -6.86
N ALA A 51 8.27 -4.62 -5.77
CA ALA A 51 9.52 -3.92 -5.50
C ALA A 51 10.69 -4.89 -5.23
N LEU A 52 10.44 -5.99 -4.51
CA LEU A 52 11.45 -7.02 -4.26
C LEU A 52 11.83 -7.77 -5.55
N LEU A 53 10.87 -8.05 -6.43
CA LEU A 53 11.13 -8.65 -7.73
C LEU A 53 12.03 -7.76 -8.60
N GLU A 54 11.84 -6.44 -8.56
CA GLU A 54 12.74 -5.52 -9.26
C GLU A 54 14.17 -5.52 -8.72
N ILE A 55 14.36 -5.71 -7.40
CA ILE A 55 15.71 -5.82 -6.82
C ILE A 55 16.46 -7.03 -7.39
N VAL A 56 15.77 -8.15 -7.61
CA VAL A 56 16.37 -9.36 -8.18
C VAL A 56 16.42 -9.34 -9.72
N GLY A 57 16.14 -8.20 -10.34
CA GLY A 57 16.30 -7.97 -11.78
C GLY A 57 15.07 -8.31 -12.64
N VAL A 58 13.91 -8.60 -12.03
CA VAL A 58 12.67 -8.82 -12.78
C VAL A 58 12.10 -7.47 -13.19
N ALA A 59 12.01 -7.21 -14.50
CA ALA A 59 11.42 -5.99 -15.02
C ALA A 59 9.89 -6.00 -14.79
N ILE A 60 9.40 -5.04 -14.00
CA ILE A 60 7.97 -4.86 -13.76
C ILE A 60 7.46 -3.70 -14.62
N SER A 61 6.36 -3.93 -15.33
CA SER A 61 5.82 -2.94 -16.26
C SER A 61 5.25 -1.71 -15.53
N MET A 62 5.40 -0.53 -16.13
CA MET A 62 4.86 0.72 -15.57
C MET A 62 3.33 0.67 -15.43
N ILE A 63 2.65 -0.01 -16.36
CA ILE A 63 1.19 -0.23 -16.31
C ILE A 63 0.82 -1.03 -15.05
N PHE A 64 1.61 -2.04 -14.70
CA PHE A 64 1.37 -2.84 -13.50
C PHE A 64 1.56 -2.02 -12.22
N TYR A 65 2.55 -1.12 -12.18
CA TYR A 65 2.69 -0.16 -11.08
C TYR A 65 1.47 0.73 -10.94
N LEU A 66 1.01 1.35 -12.02
CA LEU A 66 -0.19 2.20 -11.98
C LEU A 66 -1.41 1.42 -11.48
N PHE A 67 -1.58 0.18 -11.93
CA PHE A 67 -2.62 -0.70 -11.44
C PHE A 67 -2.52 -0.95 -9.93
N ILE A 68 -1.34 -1.31 -9.43
CA ILE A 68 -1.13 -1.51 -7.98
C ILE A 68 -1.40 -0.23 -7.20
N ILE A 69 -0.93 0.93 -7.68
CA ILE A 69 -1.16 2.22 -7.02
C ILE A 69 -2.66 2.49 -6.88
N VAL A 70 -3.44 2.27 -7.94
CA VAL A 70 -4.91 2.40 -7.89
C VAL A 70 -5.51 1.44 -6.85
N LEU A 71 -5.07 0.18 -6.82
CA LEU A 71 -5.50 -0.77 -5.78
C LEU A 71 -5.13 -0.31 -4.37
N VAL A 72 -3.94 0.27 -4.19
CA VAL A 72 -3.50 0.80 -2.91
C VAL A 72 -4.41 1.94 -2.47
N PHE A 73 -4.76 2.88 -3.37
CA PHE A 73 -5.72 3.94 -3.09
C PHE A 73 -7.09 3.40 -2.68
N ILE A 74 -7.62 2.44 -3.44
CA ILE A 74 -8.91 1.80 -3.15
C ILE A 74 -8.86 1.11 -1.78
N SER A 75 -7.82 0.31 -1.53
CA SER A 75 -7.66 -0.41 -0.26
C SER A 75 -7.55 0.54 0.92
N ARG A 76 -6.82 1.65 0.79
CA ARG A 76 -6.67 2.68 1.83
C ARG A 76 -7.99 3.39 2.10
N TYR A 77 -8.75 3.72 1.06
CA TYR A 77 -10.07 4.35 1.19
C TYR A 77 -11.05 3.44 1.94
N ILE A 78 -11.16 2.18 1.50
CA ILE A 78 -12.05 1.19 2.14
C ILE A 78 -11.61 0.95 3.60
N ASN A 79 -10.30 0.82 3.84
CA ASN A 79 -9.74 0.64 5.18
C ASN A 79 -10.07 1.81 6.12
N GLY A 80 -9.88 3.06 5.66
CA GLY A 80 -10.25 4.27 6.40
C GLY A 80 -11.73 4.29 6.79
N ARG A 81 -12.61 3.99 5.83
CA ARG A 81 -14.06 4.01 6.03
C ARG A 81 -14.56 2.88 6.92
N ILE A 82 -14.13 1.64 6.69
CA ILE A 82 -14.72 0.47 7.36
C ILE A 82 -14.07 0.19 8.72
N ILE A 83 -12.77 0.40 8.84
CA ILE A 83 -12.06 0.09 10.09
C ILE A 83 -12.11 1.28 11.04
N TYR A 84 -11.79 2.47 10.56
CA TYR A 84 -11.64 3.64 11.43
C TYR A 84 -12.86 4.56 11.43
N ASN A 85 -13.84 4.33 10.56
CA ASN A 85 -14.97 5.21 10.31
C ASN A 85 -14.55 6.68 10.09
N LYS A 86 -13.37 6.87 9.48
CA LYS A 86 -12.75 8.18 9.26
C LYS A 86 -12.28 8.29 7.82
N ASN A 87 -12.42 9.49 7.23
CA ASN A 87 -11.97 9.76 5.88
C ASN A 87 -11.45 11.19 5.76
N HIS A 88 -10.19 11.40 6.13
CA HIS A 88 -9.54 12.71 6.03
C HIS A 88 -8.95 12.88 4.63
N TRP A 89 -9.53 13.78 3.84
CA TRP A 89 -9.10 14.03 2.45
C TRP A 89 -7.62 14.42 2.36
N GLN A 90 -7.09 15.11 3.37
CA GLN A 90 -5.69 15.53 3.45
C GLN A 90 -4.72 14.33 3.39
N HIS A 91 -5.12 13.18 3.97
CA HIS A 91 -4.29 11.98 3.91
C HIS A 91 -4.09 11.50 2.47
N TYR A 92 -5.08 11.66 1.59
CA TYR A 92 -4.98 11.22 0.19
C TYR A 92 -4.13 12.16 -0.66
N ILE A 93 -4.00 13.43 -0.28
CA ILE A 93 -3.10 14.37 -0.96
C ILE A 93 -1.65 14.04 -0.64
N VAL A 94 -1.32 13.90 0.64
CA VAL A 94 0.05 13.52 1.05
C VAL A 94 0.41 12.17 0.42
N PHE A 95 -0.54 11.24 0.42
CA PHE A 95 -0.41 9.95 -0.22
C PHE A 95 -0.18 10.05 -1.73
N GLY A 96 -1.03 10.80 -2.43
CA GLY A 96 -0.90 10.98 -3.87
C GLY A 96 0.40 11.66 -4.27
N GLY A 97 0.85 12.65 -3.50
CA GLY A 97 2.16 13.28 -3.70
C GLY A 97 3.31 12.28 -3.56
N PHE A 98 3.27 11.42 -2.55
CA PHE A 98 4.26 10.36 -2.36
C PHE A 98 4.29 9.36 -3.53
N PHE A 99 3.12 8.93 -4.01
CA PHE A 99 3.03 8.01 -5.15
C PHE A 99 3.42 8.66 -6.48
N LEU A 100 3.12 9.95 -6.66
CA LEU A 100 3.59 10.72 -7.80
C LEU A 100 5.13 10.83 -7.80
N LEU A 101 5.74 11.08 -6.64
CA LEU A 101 7.19 11.09 -6.50
C LEU A 101 7.80 9.73 -6.88
N ILE A 102 7.22 8.61 -6.40
CA ILE A 102 7.66 7.26 -6.78
C ILE A 102 7.61 7.08 -8.30
N LEU A 103 6.50 7.49 -8.93
CA LEU A 103 6.32 7.37 -10.38
C LEU A 103 7.36 8.20 -11.15
N VAL A 104 7.59 9.45 -10.74
CA VAL A 104 8.61 10.32 -11.35
C VAL A 104 10.00 9.72 -11.21
N LEU A 105 10.40 9.32 -10.01
CA LEU A 105 11.70 8.69 -9.77
C LEU A 105 11.86 7.43 -10.63
N LYS A 106 10.80 6.65 -10.76
CA LYS A 106 10.80 5.43 -11.56
C LYS A 106 10.95 5.69 -13.05
N THR A 107 10.22 6.67 -13.60
CA THR A 107 10.35 7.08 -15.01
C THR A 107 11.74 7.63 -15.31
N LEU A 108 12.35 8.32 -14.34
CA LEU A 108 13.71 8.83 -14.46
C LEU A 108 14.79 7.75 -14.23
N HIS A 109 14.40 6.51 -13.89
CA HIS A 109 15.29 5.42 -13.52
C HIS A 109 16.20 5.72 -12.30
N ILE A 110 15.72 6.56 -11.38
CA ILE A 110 16.38 6.97 -10.13
C ILE A 110 15.88 6.13 -8.94
#